data_AF-A0A7S3PXS2-F1
#
_entry.id   AF-A0A7S3PXS2-F1
#
_cell.length_a   1.000
_cell.length_b   1.000
_cell.length_c   1.000
_cell.angle_alpha   90.00
_cell.angle_beta   90.00
_cell.angle_gamma   90.00
#
_symmetry.space_group_name_H-M   'P 1'
#
loop_
_entity.id
_entity.type
_entity.pdbx_description
1 polymer ?
#
loop_
_entity_poly.entity_id
_entity_poly.type
_entity_poly.pdbx_seq_one_letter_code
_entity_poly.pdbx_strand_id
1 'polypeptide(L)'
;TTVARLMGKMFKMLGLLPDDEVFECTPKDFATGFAGQAGKKTSEVLEMSRGGVLFIDEAYQLNPNRGGPYMTEAVDELCAKLTDEEFKGKILVLLAGYDADMDEMLKVNPGLKSRFSERLEFKDLSVEATR
;
A
#
# COMPACT_ATOMS: atom_id res chain seq x y z
N THR A 1 -1.34 7.56 -8.91
CA THR A 1 -0.89 8.76 -8.17
C THR A 1 -1.93 9.87 -7.95
N THR A 2 -2.60 10.45 -8.97
CA THR A 2 -3.48 11.64 -8.77
C THR A 2 -4.56 11.43 -7.71
N VAL A 3 -5.22 10.28 -7.73
CA VAL A 3 -6.24 9.89 -6.74
C VAL A 3 -5.66 9.88 -5.32
N ALA A 4 -4.47 9.32 -5.13
CA ALA A 4 -3.81 9.27 -3.82
C ALA A 4 -3.59 10.68 -3.25
N ARG A 5 -3.16 11.63 -4.08
CA ARG A 5 -2.98 13.04 -3.67
C ARG A 5 -4.30 13.71 -3.29
N LEU A 6 -5.39 13.40 -4.01
CA LEU A 6 -6.73 13.91 -3.66
C LEU A 6 -7.23 13.30 -2.35
N MET A 7 -7.01 11.99 -2.13
CA MET A 7 -7.37 11.32 -0.88
C MET A 7 -6.58 11.88 0.31
N GLY A 8 -5.28 12.11 0.17
CA GLY A 8 -4.46 12.74 1.21
C GLY A 8 -5.01 14.10 1.62
N LYS A 9 -5.30 14.97 0.64
CA LYS A 9 -5.92 16.28 0.90
C LYS A 9 -7.25 16.17 1.61
N MET A 10 -8.10 15.24 1.17
CA MET A 10 -9.41 15.01 1.79
C MET A 10 -9.27 14.57 3.25
N PHE A 11 -8.40 13.59 3.54
CA PHE A 11 -8.19 13.09 4.90
C PHE A 11 -7.61 14.17 5.83
N LYS A 12 -6.69 15.01 5.32
CA LYS A 12 -6.17 16.17 6.05
C LYS A 12 -7.26 17.20 6.35
N MET A 13 -8.10 17.54 5.36
CA MET A 13 -9.22 18.48 5.55
C MET A 13 -10.25 17.97 6.56
N LEU A 14 -10.46 16.65 6.64
CA LEU A 14 -11.35 16.02 7.62
C LEU A 14 -10.70 15.86 9.02
N GLY A 15 -9.44 16.23 9.18
CA GLY A 15 -8.69 16.09 10.44
C GLY A 15 -8.33 14.64 10.78
N LEU A 16 -8.39 13.72 9.82
CA LEU A 16 -8.04 12.31 9.99
C LEU A 16 -6.54 12.06 9.88
N LEU A 17 -5.85 12.88 9.08
CA LEU A 17 -4.39 12.86 8.95
C LEU A 17 -3.81 14.25 9.26
N PRO A 18 -2.63 14.33 9.89
CA PRO A 18 -1.94 15.60 10.09
C PRO A 18 -1.39 16.20 8.79
N ASP A 19 -1.04 15.37 7.80
CA ASP A 19 -0.50 15.82 6.51
C ASP A 19 -1.15 15.11 5.30
N ASP A 20 -0.97 15.68 4.12
CA ASP A 20 -1.45 15.19 2.82
C ASP A 20 -0.29 14.74 1.91
N GLU A 21 0.92 14.65 2.45
CA GLU A 21 2.09 14.14 1.75
C GLU A 21 1.86 12.69 1.31
N VAL A 22 2.19 12.41 0.04
CA VAL A 22 2.09 11.08 -0.55
C VAL A 22 3.49 10.56 -0.77
N PHE A 23 3.84 9.51 -0.02
CA PHE A 23 5.03 8.73 -0.27
C PHE A 23 4.71 7.62 -1.27
N GLU A 24 5.30 7.70 -2.46
CA GLU A 24 5.08 6.75 -3.55
C GLU A 24 6.22 5.73 -3.58
N CYS A 25 5.88 4.44 -3.60
CA CYS A 25 6.85 3.37 -3.78
C CYS A 25 6.27 2.21 -4.59
N THR A 26 7.11 1.23 -4.87
CA THR A 26 6.79 -0.02 -5.55
C THR A 26 7.30 -1.19 -4.72
N PRO A 27 6.86 -2.44 -4.98
CA PRO A 27 7.37 -3.59 -4.25
C PRO A 27 8.89 -3.80 -4.33
N LYS A 28 9.53 -3.24 -5.37
CA LYS A 28 10.99 -3.24 -5.52
C LYS A 28 11.70 -2.44 -4.44
N ASP A 29 11.04 -1.44 -3.86
CA ASP A 29 11.59 -0.65 -2.76
C ASP A 29 11.66 -1.43 -1.45
N PHE A 30 10.93 -2.54 -1.33
CA PHE A 30 11.05 -3.51 -0.22
C PHE A 30 12.01 -4.66 -0.55
N ALA A 31 12.35 -4.85 -1.83
CA ALA A 31 13.16 -5.98 -2.28
C ALA A 31 14.63 -5.82 -1.87
N THR A 32 15.20 -6.89 -1.34
CA THR A 32 16.61 -6.92 -0.91
C THR A 32 17.26 -8.25 -1.32
N GLY A 33 18.60 -8.28 -1.30
CA GLY A 33 19.37 -9.50 -1.61
C GLY A 33 19.55 -10.46 -0.42
N PHE A 34 19.09 -10.09 0.77
CA PHE A 34 19.33 -10.82 2.02
C PHE A 34 18.04 -10.94 2.85
N ALA A 35 17.86 -12.09 3.51
CA ALA A 35 16.74 -12.34 4.43
C ALA A 35 16.79 -11.38 5.64
N GLY A 36 15.63 -10.97 6.14
CA GLY A 36 15.52 -10.06 7.30
C GLY A 36 15.64 -8.57 6.95
N GLN A 37 15.89 -8.22 5.67
CA GLN A 37 16.00 -6.83 5.25
C GLN A 37 14.70 -6.29 4.64
N ALA A 38 13.86 -7.13 4.04
CA ALA A 38 12.62 -6.69 3.40
C ALA A 38 11.61 -6.16 4.44
N GLY A 39 11.51 -6.80 5.60
CA GLY A 39 10.71 -6.34 6.73
C GLY A 39 11.27 -5.02 7.27
N LYS A 40 12.58 -4.95 7.54
CA LYS A 40 13.21 -3.70 7.99
C LYS A 40 12.92 -2.54 7.03
N LYS A 41 13.02 -2.78 5.71
CA LYS A 41 12.78 -1.76 4.70
C LYS A 41 11.31 -1.34 4.61
N THR A 42 10.40 -2.30 4.80
CA THR A 42 8.95 -2.03 4.92
C THR A 42 8.66 -1.13 6.10
N SER A 43 9.26 -1.44 7.26
CA SER A 43 9.22 -0.60 8.46
C SER A 43 9.70 0.84 8.19
N GLU A 44 10.85 1.00 7.53
CA GLU A 44 11.40 2.32 7.18
C GLU A 44 10.45 3.13 6.29
N VAL A 45 9.90 2.50 5.24
CA VAL A 45 8.95 3.15 4.33
C VAL A 45 7.68 3.59 5.06
N LEU A 46 7.14 2.72 5.93
CA LEU A 46 5.96 3.04 6.74
C LEU A 46 6.23 4.24 7.65
N GLU A 47 7.36 4.27 8.35
CA GLU A 47 7.75 5.40 9.20
C GLU A 47 7.85 6.71 8.41
N MET A 48 8.44 6.68 7.21
CA MET A 48 8.53 7.86 6.34
C MET A 48 7.16 8.39 5.91
N SER A 49 6.17 7.51 5.77
CA SER A 49 4.80 7.86 5.34
C SER A 49 3.84 8.14 6.51
N ARG A 50 4.31 8.05 7.76
CA ARG A 50 3.47 8.21 8.95
C ARG A 50 2.90 9.63 9.03
N GLY A 51 1.60 9.74 9.27
CA GLY A 51 0.87 11.00 9.27
C GLY A 51 0.39 11.46 7.89
N GLY A 52 0.73 10.73 6.82
CA GLY A 52 0.32 11.02 5.45
C GLY A 52 -0.22 9.79 4.74
N VAL A 53 0.11 9.69 3.44
CA VAL A 53 -0.34 8.62 2.55
C VAL A 53 0.85 7.79 2.08
N LEU A 54 0.78 6.47 2.23
CA LEU A 54 1.66 5.52 1.53
C LEU A 54 0.94 4.99 0.30
N PHE A 55 1.50 5.23 -0.89
CA PHE A 55 0.98 4.72 -2.15
C PHE A 55 1.94 3.67 -2.72
N ILE A 56 1.50 2.41 -2.78
CA ILE A 56 2.26 1.30 -3.33
C ILE A 56 1.70 0.97 -4.72
N ASP A 57 2.44 1.31 -5.77
CA ASP A 57 2.08 0.98 -7.15
C ASP A 57 2.50 -0.45 -7.52
N GLU A 58 1.77 -1.07 -8.44
CA GLU A 58 1.95 -2.48 -8.82
C GLU A 58 2.02 -3.44 -7.61
N ALA A 59 1.22 -3.16 -6.57
CA ALA A 59 1.26 -3.83 -5.28
C ALA A 59 1.07 -5.35 -5.35
N TYR A 60 0.52 -5.89 -6.44
CA TYR A 60 0.46 -7.33 -6.67
C TYR A 60 1.85 -8.01 -6.72
N GLN A 61 2.93 -7.26 -6.96
CA GLN A 61 4.29 -7.78 -6.85
C GLN A 61 4.72 -8.07 -5.40
N LEU A 62 3.97 -7.61 -4.39
CA LEU A 62 4.14 -8.09 -3.00
C LEU A 62 3.74 -9.56 -2.83
N ASN A 63 3.15 -10.19 -3.86
CA ASN A 63 2.97 -11.63 -3.85
C ASN A 63 4.32 -12.33 -4.01
N PRO A 64 4.73 -13.25 -3.12
CA PRO A 64 6.01 -13.96 -3.20
C PRO A 64 6.18 -14.77 -4.50
N ASN A 65 5.07 -15.24 -5.09
CA ASN A 65 5.09 -15.94 -6.37
C ASN A 65 5.38 -15.01 -7.56
N ARG A 66 5.41 -13.68 -7.35
CA ARG A 66 5.66 -12.66 -8.37
C ARG A 66 6.92 -11.85 -8.08
N GLY A 67 7.01 -11.22 -6.90
CA GLY A 67 8.14 -10.38 -6.51
C GLY A 67 9.28 -11.12 -5.80
N GLY A 68 9.14 -12.43 -5.58
CA GLY A 68 10.16 -13.28 -4.98
C GLY A 68 9.96 -13.56 -3.48
N PRO A 69 10.76 -14.49 -2.91
CA PRO A 69 10.51 -15.08 -1.59
C PRO A 69 10.55 -14.07 -0.44
N TYR A 70 11.27 -12.96 -0.59
CA TYR A 70 11.39 -11.92 0.45
C TYR A 70 10.13 -11.07 0.59
N MET A 71 9.19 -11.14 -0.36
CA MET A 71 7.95 -10.37 -0.27
C MET A 71 7.02 -10.87 0.85
N THR A 72 7.15 -12.13 1.27
CA THR A 72 6.42 -12.65 2.44
C THR A 72 6.75 -11.80 3.68
N GLU A 73 8.04 -11.49 3.88
CA GLU A 73 8.51 -10.68 5.00
C GLU A 73 7.97 -9.25 4.93
N ALA A 74 7.95 -8.65 3.73
CA ALA A 74 7.38 -7.33 3.52
C ALA A 74 5.87 -7.29 3.82
N VAL A 75 5.12 -8.29 3.36
CA VAL A 75 3.67 -8.41 3.61
C VAL A 75 3.37 -8.62 5.10
N ASP A 76 4.14 -9.48 5.77
CA ASP A 76 3.96 -9.75 7.19
C ASP A 76 4.26 -8.52 8.04
N GLU A 77 5.35 -7.80 7.74
CA GLU A 77 5.70 -6.55 8.40
C GLU A 77 4.65 -5.46 8.15
N LEU A 78 4.17 -5.32 6.90
CA LEU A 78 3.10 -4.37 6.57
C LEU A 78 1.85 -4.66 7.40
N CYS A 79 1.45 -5.93 7.51
CA CYS A 79 0.31 -6.33 8.33
C CYS A 79 0.53 -6.05 9.83
N ALA A 80 1.73 -6.35 10.34
CA ALA A 80 2.09 -6.12 11.73
C ALA A 80 2.03 -4.62 12.07
N LYS A 81 2.70 -3.78 11.29
CA LYS A 81 2.72 -2.33 11.48
C LYS A 81 1.36 -1.69 11.35
N LEU A 82 0.53 -2.09 10.38
CA LEU A 82 -0.84 -1.57 10.26
C LEU A 82 -1.77 -1.97 11.42
N THR A 83 -1.37 -2.97 12.22
CA THR A 83 -2.08 -3.37 13.44
C THR A 83 -1.55 -2.63 14.68
N ASP A 84 -0.34 -2.09 14.62
CA ASP A 84 0.32 -1.36 15.69
C ASP A 84 -0.39 -0.02 15.96
N GLU A 85 -0.56 0.34 17.24
CA GLU A 85 -1.16 1.60 17.67
C GLU A 85 -0.32 2.83 17.26
N GLU A 86 0.95 2.64 16.88
CA GLU A 86 1.79 3.69 16.29
C GLU A 86 1.35 4.12 14.88
N PHE A 87 0.71 3.22 14.12
CA PHE A 87 0.30 3.46 12.72
C PHE A 87 -1.20 3.45 12.53
N LYS A 88 -1.91 2.62 13.30
CA LYS A 88 -3.36 2.46 13.18
C LYS A 88 -4.07 3.80 13.32
N GLY A 89 -4.82 4.17 12.27
CA GLY A 89 -5.53 5.45 12.19
C GLY A 89 -4.63 6.69 12.01
N LYS A 90 -3.32 6.52 11.80
CA LYS A 90 -2.33 7.59 11.65
C LYS A 90 -1.67 7.60 10.26
N ILE A 91 -2.08 6.72 9.38
CA ILE A 91 -1.58 6.60 8.01
C ILE A 91 -2.71 6.12 7.10
N LEU A 92 -2.74 6.61 5.86
CA LEU A 92 -3.56 6.03 4.80
C LEU A 92 -2.66 5.21 3.87
N VAL A 93 -2.89 3.91 3.76
CA VAL A 93 -2.16 3.05 2.81
C VAL A 93 -3.06 2.74 1.62
N LEU A 94 -2.55 2.99 0.42
CA LEU A 94 -3.23 2.76 -0.85
C LEU A 94 -2.40 1.78 -1.68
N LEU A 95 -3.03 0.66 -2.03
CA LEU A 95 -2.44 -0.35 -2.92
C LEU A 95 -3.06 -0.21 -4.30
N ALA A 96 -2.23 -0.11 -5.34
CA ALA A 96 -2.67 -0.04 -6.73
C ALA A 96 -2.19 -1.25 -7.52
N GLY A 97 -3.03 -1.72 -8.45
CA GLY A 97 -2.74 -2.88 -9.28
C GLY A 97 -3.97 -3.40 -10.01
N TYR A 98 -3.78 -4.41 -10.86
CA TYR A 98 -4.88 -5.06 -11.57
C TYR A 98 -5.76 -5.87 -10.61
N ASP A 99 -7.06 -5.86 -10.87
CA ASP A 99 -8.10 -6.40 -9.97
C ASP A 99 -7.83 -7.85 -9.53
N ALA A 100 -7.68 -8.75 -10.50
CA ALA A 100 -7.44 -10.17 -10.25
C ALA A 100 -6.08 -10.43 -9.56
N ASP A 101 -5.06 -9.64 -9.89
CA ASP A 101 -3.72 -9.80 -9.33
C ASP A 101 -3.66 -9.31 -7.86
N MET A 102 -4.46 -8.30 -7.52
CA MET A 102 -4.61 -7.82 -6.15
C MET A 102 -5.32 -8.84 -5.25
N ASP A 103 -6.31 -9.57 -5.78
CA ASP A 103 -6.98 -10.63 -5.02
C ASP A 103 -6.02 -11.77 -4.67
N GLU A 104 -5.12 -12.13 -5.60
CA GLU A 104 -4.05 -13.10 -5.36
C GLU A 104 -3.07 -12.61 -4.29
N MET A 105 -2.67 -11.33 -4.36
CA MET A 105 -1.74 -10.75 -3.39
C MET A 105 -2.34 -10.67 -1.97
N LEU A 106 -3.60 -10.25 -1.84
CA LEU A 106 -4.26 -10.17 -0.53
C LEU A 106 -4.47 -11.54 0.13
N LYS A 107 -4.41 -12.65 -0.62
CA LYS A 107 -4.45 -14.02 -0.07
C LYS A 107 -3.14 -14.45 0.60
N VAL A 108 -2.03 -13.75 0.34
CA VAL A 108 -0.71 -14.07 0.92
C VAL A 108 -0.76 -14.03 2.45
N ASN A 109 -1.44 -13.02 3.00
CA ASN A 109 -1.64 -12.88 4.44
C ASN A 109 -3.12 -12.55 4.72
N PRO A 110 -3.87 -13.46 5.37
CA PRO A 110 -5.28 -13.24 5.72
C PRO A 110 -5.50 -12.01 6.60
N GLY A 111 -4.52 -11.66 7.45
CA GLY A 111 -4.52 -10.45 8.24
C GLY A 111 -4.58 -9.21 7.35
N LEU A 112 -3.73 -9.15 6.32
CA LEU A 112 -3.68 -8.03 5.38
C LEU A 112 -5.03 -7.82 4.67
N LYS A 113 -5.68 -8.89 4.20
CA LYS A 113 -7.00 -8.81 3.53
C LYS A 113 -8.03 -8.04 4.36
N SER A 114 -8.07 -8.24 5.68
CA SER A 114 -9.03 -7.54 6.54
C SER A 114 -8.74 -6.05 6.74
N ARG A 115 -7.49 -5.60 6.50
CA ARG A 115 -7.10 -4.18 6.60
C ARG A 115 -7.35 -3.43 5.28
N PHE A 116 -7.51 -4.14 4.17
CA PHE A 116 -7.84 -3.58 2.85
C PHE A 116 -9.24 -4.02 2.41
N SER A 117 -10.25 -3.61 3.19
CA SER A 117 -11.66 -3.92 2.91
C SER A 117 -12.30 -3.02 1.85
N GLU A 118 -11.79 -1.79 1.70
CA GLU A 118 -12.31 -0.81 0.75
C GLU A 118 -11.60 -0.95 -0.61
N ARG A 119 -12.39 -1.01 -1.67
CA ARG A 119 -11.89 -1.11 -3.05
C ARG A 119 -12.45 0.00 -3.92
N LEU A 120 -11.57 0.71 -4.61
CA LEU A 120 -11.93 1.70 -5.61
C LEU A 120 -11.56 1.16 -6.99
N GLU A 121 -12.56 0.83 -7.80
CA GLU A 121 -12.36 0.36 -9.17
C GLU A 121 -12.35 1.55 -10.12
N PHE A 122 -11.23 1.74 -10.82
CA PHE A 122 -11.13 2.70 -11.91
C PHE A 122 -11.39 1.97 -13.22
N LYS A 123 -12.57 2.19 -13.79
CA LYS A 123 -12.87 1.70 -15.14
C LYS A 123 -12.00 2.44 -16.14
N ASP A 124 -11.53 1.72 -17.15
CA ASP A 124 -10.91 2.33 -18.31
C ASP A 124 -11.84 3.42 -18.85
N LEU A 125 -11.25 4.56 -19.22
CA LEU A 125 -11.99 5.63 -19.86
C LEU A 125 -12.59 5.06 -21.14
N SER A 126 -13.93 4.95 -21.18
CA SER A 126 -14.61 4.60 -22.41
C SER A 126 -14.33 5.68 -23.46
N VAL A 127 -14.36 5.29 -24.74
CA VAL A 127 -14.13 6.21 -25.87
C VAL A 127 -15.11 7.41 -25.86
N GLU A 128 -16.24 7.29 -25.16
CA GLU A 128 -17.19 8.38 -24.95
C GLU A 128 -16.73 9.44 -23.92
N ALA A 129 -15.87 9.07 -22.98
CA ALA A 129 -15.34 10.01 -21.97
C ALA A 129 -14.22 10.91 -22.53
N THR A 130 -13.77 10.69 -23.78
CA THR A 130 -12.70 11.44 -24.45
C THR A 130 -13.21 12.42 -25.53
N ARG A 131 -14.52 12.63 -25.63
CA ARG A 131 -15.14 13.67 -26.50
C ARG A 131 -15.56 14.89 -25.70
#